data_AF-B4IG20-F1
#
_entry.id   AF-B4IG20-F1
#
_cell.length_a   1.000
_cell.length_b   1.000
_cell.length_c   1.000
_cell.angle_alpha   90.00
_cell.angle_beta   90.00
_cell.angle_gamma   90.00
#
_symmetry.space_group_name_H-M   'P 1'
#
loop_
_entity.id
_entity.type
_entity.pdbx_description
1 polymer ?
#
loop_
_entity_poly.entity_id
_entity_poly.type
_entity_poly.pdbx_seq_one_letter_code
_entity_poly.pdbx_strand_id
1 'polypeptide(L)'
;MELTQTMSPHNNMTVVTKGPMDIKSRTRSPKEQMIQAIWVTELEPGTIYIEHCNWLDFRRYRLPRPIYINLVRDPVERMISWYYYVRSAYRNAIHHRRFPNAPIKSEKWFKKSYNDCVRSGDPECQYVPGSIKDSEGNYKRQTLFFCGHDRECLPFDSQRAIQLAKLHVERDYAVVGTWEETNITLTVFEAYIPRFFKGVRNIFECRFDVEWFKNVLGTT
;
A
#
# COMPACT_ATOMS: atom_id res chain seq x y z
N MET A 1 4.02 0.96 7.22
CA MET A 1 5.49 1.08 7.28
C MET A 1 5.99 1.27 8.70
N GLU A 2 5.36 2.14 9.49
CA GLU A 2 5.85 2.43 10.84
C GLU A 2 5.84 1.21 11.78
N LEU A 3 4.78 0.39 11.76
CA LEU A 3 4.70 -0.83 12.57
C LEU A 3 5.89 -1.77 12.33
N THR A 4 6.20 -2.11 11.08
CA THR A 4 7.33 -2.99 10.74
C THR A 4 8.67 -2.40 11.17
N GLN A 5 8.83 -1.08 11.12
CA GLN A 5 10.03 -0.41 11.61
C GLN A 5 10.14 -0.50 13.13
N THR A 6 9.04 -0.31 13.86
CA THR A 6 9.00 -0.52 15.32
C THR A 6 9.32 -1.97 15.68
N MET A 7 8.82 -2.94 14.91
CA MET A 7 9.06 -4.36 15.16
C MET A 7 10.48 -4.83 14.81
N SER A 8 11.19 -4.12 13.93
CA SER A 8 12.52 -4.49 13.44
C SER A 8 13.52 -4.89 14.52
N PRO A 9 13.76 -4.07 15.58
CA PRO A 9 14.68 -4.44 16.66
C PRO A 9 14.18 -5.62 17.51
N HIS A 10 12.86 -5.80 17.67
CA HIS A 10 12.30 -6.88 18.49
C HIS A 10 12.48 -8.26 17.86
N ASN A 11 12.42 -8.32 16.53
CA ASN A 11 12.45 -9.58 15.79
C ASN A 11 13.75 -9.78 14.99
N ASN A 12 14.77 -8.95 15.23
CA ASN A 12 16.06 -8.98 14.54
C ASN A 12 15.89 -9.07 13.01
N MET A 13 15.11 -8.15 12.45
CA MET A 13 14.77 -8.11 11.02
C MET A 13 15.12 -6.77 10.41
N THR A 14 15.44 -6.76 9.13
CA THR A 14 15.76 -5.55 8.37
C THR A 14 14.53 -5.09 7.60
N VAL A 15 14.22 -3.79 7.60
CA VAL A 15 13.10 -3.24 6.80
C VAL A 15 13.65 -2.37 5.69
N VAL A 16 13.38 -2.78 4.45
CA VAL A 16 13.82 -2.08 3.24
C VAL A 16 12.60 -1.52 2.51
N THR A 17 12.60 -0.21 2.25
CA THR A 17 11.50 0.48 1.56
C THR A 17 11.91 1.14 0.25
N LYS A 18 13.18 0.99 -0.15
CA LYS A 18 13.71 1.52 -1.41
C LYS A 18 14.10 0.34 -2.27
N GLY A 19 13.47 0.24 -3.43
CA GLY A 19 13.81 -0.76 -4.44
C GLY A 19 15.03 -0.35 -5.27
N PRO A 20 15.43 -1.20 -6.23
CA PRO A 20 16.58 -0.96 -7.09
C PRO A 20 16.33 0.10 -8.17
N MET A 21 15.08 0.54 -8.34
CA MET A 21 14.66 1.48 -9.39
C MET A 21 13.59 2.43 -8.84
N ASP A 22 13.61 3.69 -9.27
CA ASP A 22 12.54 4.67 -9.00
C ASP A 22 11.61 4.75 -10.23
N ILE A 23 10.54 3.93 -10.21
CA ILE A 23 9.59 3.82 -11.32
C ILE A 23 8.29 4.53 -10.99
N LYS A 24 7.96 5.56 -11.79
CA LYS A 24 6.70 6.32 -11.70
C LYS A 24 5.54 5.68 -12.48
N SER A 25 5.83 4.68 -13.30
CA SER A 25 4.81 3.93 -14.06
C SER A 25 4.03 2.98 -13.15
N ARG A 26 2.75 2.77 -13.49
CA ARG A 26 1.85 1.82 -12.80
C ARG A 26 2.26 0.36 -13.00
N THR A 27 2.95 0.09 -14.09
CA THR A 27 3.44 -1.24 -14.45
C THR A 27 4.90 -1.17 -14.85
N ARG A 28 5.59 -2.29 -14.67
CA ARG A 28 7.00 -2.51 -14.99
C ARG A 28 7.11 -3.33 -16.25
N SER A 29 8.02 -2.95 -17.14
CA SER A 29 8.42 -3.74 -18.29
C SER A 29 9.01 -5.09 -17.84
N PRO A 30 9.05 -6.10 -18.72
CA PRO A 30 9.62 -7.40 -18.37
C PRO A 30 11.06 -7.35 -17.85
N LYS A 31 11.87 -6.40 -18.35
CA LYS A 31 13.25 -6.18 -17.89
C LYS A 31 13.29 -5.60 -16.48
N GLU A 32 12.47 -4.60 -16.19
CA GLU A 32 12.36 -4.00 -14.85
C GLU A 32 11.86 -5.03 -13.83
N GLN A 33 10.86 -5.83 -14.19
CA GLN A 33 10.38 -6.94 -13.36
C GLN A 33 11.49 -7.94 -13.04
N MET A 34 12.32 -8.31 -14.02
CA MET A 34 13.46 -9.22 -13.83
C MET A 34 14.52 -8.62 -12.92
N ILE A 35 14.93 -7.37 -13.16
CA ILE A 35 15.93 -6.66 -12.32
C ILE A 35 15.48 -6.65 -10.86
N GLN A 36 14.21 -6.32 -10.64
CA GLN A 36 13.68 -6.30 -9.29
C GLN A 36 13.58 -7.69 -8.66
N ALA A 37 13.13 -8.70 -9.41
CA ALA A 37 13.03 -10.05 -8.88
C ALA A 37 14.41 -10.59 -8.46
N ILE A 38 15.45 -10.38 -9.26
CA ILE A 38 16.84 -10.74 -8.92
C ILE A 38 17.29 -9.99 -7.67
N TRP A 39 17.09 -8.67 -7.64
CA TRP A 39 17.48 -7.85 -6.48
C TRP A 39 16.79 -8.29 -5.18
N VAL A 40 15.50 -8.67 -5.23
CA VAL A 40 14.79 -9.20 -4.06
C VAL A 40 15.40 -10.52 -3.58
N THR A 41 15.88 -11.38 -4.49
CA THR A 41 16.54 -12.64 -4.11
C THR A 41 17.94 -12.48 -3.51
N GLU A 42 18.56 -11.32 -3.72
CA GLU A 42 19.88 -10.98 -3.17
C GLU A 42 19.81 -10.34 -1.78
N LEU A 43 18.60 -10.00 -1.29
CA LEU A 43 18.42 -9.45 0.05
C LEU A 43 18.79 -10.46 1.14
N GLU A 44 19.37 -9.96 2.23
CA GLU A 44 19.75 -10.80 3.36
C GLU A 44 18.53 -11.52 3.98
N PRO A 45 18.68 -12.79 4.40
CA PRO A 45 17.61 -13.52 5.08
C PRO A 45 17.13 -12.80 6.34
N GLY A 46 15.81 -12.64 6.48
CA GLY A 46 15.24 -11.83 7.57
C GLY A 46 14.99 -10.37 7.19
N THR A 47 15.04 -10.04 5.90
CA THR A 47 14.61 -8.74 5.38
C THR A 47 13.12 -8.74 5.02
N ILE A 48 12.39 -7.71 5.45
CA ILE A 48 11.09 -7.34 4.89
C ILE A 48 11.32 -6.23 3.86
N TYR A 49 10.96 -6.52 2.61
CA TYR A 49 10.89 -5.53 1.55
C TYR A 49 9.46 -5.02 1.38
N ILE A 50 9.27 -3.69 1.46
CA ILE A 50 7.96 -3.05 1.34
C ILE A 50 8.02 -2.01 0.21
N GLU A 51 7.15 -2.16 -0.79
CA GLU A 51 7.06 -1.21 -1.88
C GLU A 51 5.63 -1.14 -2.45
N HIS A 52 5.28 0.01 -3.02
CA HIS A 52 4.12 0.15 -3.89
C HIS A 52 4.38 -0.44 -5.29
N CYS A 53 4.53 -1.76 -5.36
CA CYS A 53 4.73 -2.53 -6.60
C CYS A 53 3.61 -3.56 -6.78
N ASN A 54 3.26 -3.88 -8.03
CA ASN A 54 2.36 -5.00 -8.31
C ASN A 54 3.07 -6.34 -8.11
N TRP A 55 2.30 -7.41 -8.00
CA TRP A 55 2.81 -8.78 -7.92
C TRP A 55 3.83 -9.11 -9.02
N LEU A 56 4.91 -9.81 -8.66
CA LEU A 56 5.96 -10.29 -9.57
C LEU A 56 5.96 -11.82 -9.59
N ASP A 57 6.06 -12.40 -10.78
CA ASP A 57 6.16 -13.86 -10.93
C ASP A 57 7.62 -14.32 -10.90
N PHE A 58 8.12 -14.69 -9.72
CA PHE A 58 9.48 -15.22 -9.56
C PHE A 58 9.69 -16.53 -10.34
N ARG A 59 8.64 -17.35 -10.54
CA ARG A 59 8.75 -18.60 -11.29
C ARG A 59 9.08 -18.37 -12.75
N ARG A 60 8.55 -17.29 -13.34
CA ARG A 60 8.86 -16.88 -14.72
C ARG A 60 10.36 -16.73 -14.95
N TYR A 61 11.10 -16.33 -13.91
CA TYR A 61 12.54 -16.11 -13.94
C TYR A 61 13.35 -17.27 -13.34
N ARG A 62 12.70 -18.39 -12.98
CA ARG A 62 13.31 -19.53 -12.27
C ARG A 62 14.01 -19.12 -10.97
N LEU A 63 13.46 -18.11 -10.30
CA LEU A 63 13.97 -17.60 -9.03
C LEU A 63 13.19 -18.18 -7.85
N PRO A 64 13.82 -18.30 -6.66
CA PRO A 64 13.11 -18.66 -5.43
C PRO A 64 12.03 -17.62 -5.13
N ARG A 65 10.87 -18.09 -4.65
CA ARG A 65 9.75 -17.21 -4.29
C ARG A 65 9.95 -16.64 -2.88
N PRO A 66 9.80 -15.32 -2.68
CA PRO A 66 9.74 -14.76 -1.34
C PRO A 66 8.39 -15.11 -0.68
N ILE A 67 8.29 -14.83 0.62
CA ILE A 67 7.00 -14.87 1.32
C ILE A 67 6.24 -13.58 0.96
N TYR A 68 5.22 -13.72 0.12
CA TYR A 68 4.33 -12.61 -0.21
C TYR A 68 3.28 -12.42 0.89
N ILE A 69 3.14 -11.18 1.35
CA ILE A 69 2.04 -10.74 2.21
C ILE A 69 1.47 -9.43 1.67
N ASN A 70 0.22 -9.14 2.00
CA ASN A 70 -0.36 -7.84 1.73
C ASN A 70 -1.49 -7.51 2.70
N LEU A 71 -1.98 -6.29 2.63
CA LEU A 71 -3.18 -5.83 3.31
C LEU A 71 -4.14 -5.22 2.29
N VAL A 72 -5.41 -5.59 2.39
CA VAL A 72 -6.51 -4.95 1.68
C VAL A 72 -7.34 -4.10 2.62
N ARG A 73 -8.04 -3.13 2.05
CA ARG A 73 -9.04 -2.31 2.73
C ARG A 73 -10.29 -2.26 1.87
N ASP A 74 -11.45 -2.02 2.46
CA ASP A 74 -12.64 -1.69 1.72
C ASP A 74 -12.34 -0.60 0.66
N PRO A 75 -12.72 -0.81 -0.62
CA PRO A 75 -12.35 0.10 -1.69
C PRO A 75 -12.83 1.55 -1.50
N VAL A 76 -13.98 1.75 -0.84
CA VAL A 76 -14.57 3.07 -0.60
C VAL A 76 -13.85 3.74 0.57
N GLU A 77 -13.70 3.04 1.69
CA GLU A 77 -12.97 3.53 2.87
C GLU A 77 -11.51 3.89 2.54
N ARG A 78 -10.88 3.10 1.67
CA ARG A 78 -9.54 3.41 1.16
C ARG A 78 -9.53 4.73 0.39
N MET A 79 -10.54 5.00 -0.43
CA MET A 79 -10.63 6.24 -1.19
C MET A 79 -10.96 7.43 -0.31
N ILE A 80 -11.82 7.28 0.69
CA ILE A 80 -12.08 8.31 1.70
C ILE A 80 -10.78 8.66 2.44
N SER A 81 -10.05 7.65 2.90
CA SER A 81 -8.77 7.83 3.58
C SER A 81 -7.76 8.58 2.70
N TRP A 82 -7.62 8.18 1.43
CA TRP A 82 -6.76 8.89 0.47
C TRP A 82 -7.22 10.33 0.22
N TYR A 83 -8.52 10.55 0.03
CA TYR A 83 -9.13 11.85 -0.25
C TYR A 83 -8.79 12.89 0.83
N TYR A 84 -8.89 12.50 2.09
CA TYR A 84 -8.55 13.39 3.22
C TYR A 84 -7.04 13.45 3.48
N TYR A 85 -6.29 12.36 3.24
CA TYR A 85 -4.82 12.38 3.35
C TYR A 85 -4.20 13.42 2.41
N VAL A 86 -4.61 13.46 1.13
CA VAL A 86 -4.07 14.43 0.18
C VAL A 86 -4.44 15.87 0.52
N ARG A 87 -5.55 16.08 1.24
CA ARG A 87 -6.03 17.38 1.75
C ARG A 87 -5.49 17.75 3.13
N SER A 88 -4.76 16.86 3.79
CA SER A 88 -4.27 17.12 5.15
C SER A 88 -3.30 18.31 5.17
N ALA A 89 -3.46 19.18 6.17
CA ALA A 89 -2.64 20.38 6.33
C ALA A 89 -1.15 20.03 6.47
N TYR A 90 -0.83 19.01 7.27
CA TYR A 90 0.55 18.56 7.50
C TYR A 90 1.27 18.16 6.21
N ARG A 91 0.65 17.30 5.37
CA ARG A 91 1.22 16.88 4.09
C ARG A 91 1.45 18.06 3.16
N ASN A 92 0.46 18.95 3.04
CA ASN A 92 0.54 20.11 2.14
C ASN A 92 1.57 21.14 2.64
N ALA A 93 1.74 21.30 3.95
CA ALA A 93 2.78 22.15 4.52
C ALA A 93 4.18 21.61 4.20
N ILE A 94 4.41 20.29 4.31
CA ILE A 94 5.68 19.65 3.91
C ILE A 94 5.92 19.84 2.41
N HIS A 95 4.89 19.63 1.58
CA HIS A 95 5.01 19.80 0.14
C HIS A 95 5.39 21.24 -0.22
N HIS A 96 4.72 22.24 0.38
CA HIS A 96 5.02 23.65 0.16
C HIS A 96 6.42 24.04 0.64
N ARG A 97 6.90 23.49 1.78
CA ARG A 97 8.28 23.71 2.24
C ARG A 97 9.31 23.17 1.24
N ARG A 98 9.04 22.03 0.59
CA ARG A 98 9.93 21.44 -0.42
C ARG A 98 9.83 22.14 -1.78
N PHE A 99 8.64 22.64 -2.13
CA PHE A 99 8.36 23.29 -3.40
C PHE A 99 7.61 24.61 -3.16
N PRO A 100 8.30 25.68 -2.73
CA PRO A 100 7.66 26.94 -2.35
C PRO A 100 6.88 27.62 -3.48
N ASN A 101 7.29 27.36 -4.73
CA ASN A 101 6.65 27.93 -5.93
C ASN A 101 5.49 27.06 -6.46
N ALA A 102 5.19 25.94 -5.82
CA ALA A 102 4.09 25.09 -6.26
C ALA A 102 2.74 25.78 -6.00
N PRO A 103 1.79 25.74 -6.94
CA PRO A 103 0.50 26.38 -6.76
C PRO A 103 -0.26 25.74 -5.59
N ILE A 104 -0.72 26.60 -4.67
CA ILE A 104 -1.56 26.18 -3.54
C ILE A 104 -2.99 26.00 -4.05
N LYS A 105 -3.63 24.89 -3.67
CA LYS A 105 -5.03 24.64 -3.99
C LYS A 105 -5.94 25.64 -3.28
N SER A 106 -7.09 25.93 -3.86
CA SER A 106 -8.04 26.86 -3.26
C SER A 106 -8.57 26.35 -1.93
N GLU A 107 -8.99 27.26 -1.06
CA GLU A 107 -9.66 26.92 0.21
C GLU A 107 -10.87 25.99 -0.01
N LYS A 108 -11.63 26.23 -1.08
CA LYS A 108 -12.78 25.39 -1.47
C LYS A 108 -12.36 23.93 -1.70
N TRP A 109 -11.19 23.68 -2.28
CA TRP A 109 -10.71 22.31 -2.50
C TRP A 109 -10.37 21.59 -1.19
N PHE A 110 -9.74 22.31 -0.24
CA PHE A 110 -9.42 21.78 1.09
C PHE A 110 -10.66 21.47 1.93
N LYS A 111 -11.67 22.34 1.86
CA LYS A 111 -12.90 22.22 2.66
C LYS A 111 -13.96 21.29 2.05
N LYS A 112 -13.83 20.91 0.76
CA LYS A 112 -14.83 20.07 0.09
C LYS A 112 -14.93 18.69 0.74
N SER A 113 -16.14 18.25 1.08
CA SER A 113 -16.37 16.92 1.64
C SER A 113 -16.27 15.83 0.57
N TYR A 114 -15.98 14.58 0.98
CA TYR A 114 -15.96 13.45 0.06
C TYR A 114 -17.34 13.23 -0.59
N ASN A 115 -18.42 13.37 0.17
CA ASN A 115 -19.78 13.22 -0.34
C ASN A 115 -20.09 14.25 -1.43
N ASP A 116 -19.67 15.50 -1.27
CA ASP A 116 -19.86 16.53 -2.29
C ASP A 116 -19.02 16.25 -3.53
N CYS A 117 -17.81 15.71 -3.36
CA CYS A 117 -16.95 15.26 -4.46
C CYS A 117 -17.61 14.15 -5.29
N VAL A 118 -18.22 13.16 -4.63
CA VAL A 118 -18.97 12.09 -5.29
C VAL A 118 -20.20 12.65 -6.01
N ARG A 119 -21.02 13.46 -5.34
CA ARG A 119 -22.27 14.02 -5.90
C ARG A 119 -22.03 14.95 -7.09
N SER A 120 -20.96 15.74 -7.08
CA SER A 120 -20.63 16.62 -8.19
C SER A 120 -19.93 15.93 -9.36
N GLY A 121 -19.63 14.63 -9.24
CA GLY A 121 -18.96 13.88 -10.30
C GLY A 121 -17.48 14.23 -10.44
N ASP A 122 -16.82 14.72 -9.38
CA ASP A 122 -15.43 15.15 -9.47
C ASP A 122 -14.51 13.98 -9.83
N PRO A 123 -13.58 14.13 -10.80
CA PRO A 123 -12.81 13.01 -11.34
C PRO A 123 -12.02 12.19 -10.31
N GLU A 124 -11.58 12.79 -9.19
CA GLU A 124 -10.81 12.10 -8.15
C GLU A 124 -11.63 11.09 -7.33
N CYS A 125 -12.96 11.26 -7.29
CA CYS A 125 -13.89 10.45 -6.50
C CYS A 125 -14.71 9.45 -7.35
N GLN A 126 -14.41 9.33 -8.65
CA GLN A 126 -15.16 8.46 -9.55
C GLN A 126 -14.47 7.11 -9.80
N TYR A 127 -15.27 6.05 -9.78
CA TYR A 127 -14.90 4.73 -10.28
C TYR A 127 -15.44 4.60 -11.71
N VAL A 128 -14.53 4.58 -12.69
CA VAL A 128 -14.90 4.53 -14.11
C VAL A 128 -14.49 3.15 -14.65
N PRO A 129 -15.44 2.22 -14.86
CA PRO A 129 -15.15 0.90 -15.40
C PRO A 129 -14.40 0.96 -16.74
N GLY A 130 -13.50 0.00 -16.97
CA GLY A 130 -12.70 -0.08 -18.19
C GLY A 130 -11.59 0.97 -18.33
N SER A 131 -11.56 2.01 -17.48
CA SER A 131 -10.51 3.03 -17.54
C SER A 131 -9.13 2.42 -17.30
N ILE A 132 -8.17 2.73 -18.18
CA ILE A 132 -6.77 2.28 -18.07
C ILE A 132 -5.89 3.36 -17.41
N LYS A 133 -6.30 4.63 -17.57
CA LYS A 133 -5.67 5.81 -16.97
C LYS A 133 -6.68 6.45 -16.02
N ASP A 134 -6.18 6.94 -14.88
CA ASP A 134 -7.00 7.80 -14.01
C ASP A 134 -6.67 9.26 -14.32
N SER A 135 -7.69 10.10 -14.21
CA SER A 135 -7.58 11.56 -14.26
C SER A 135 -6.66 12.11 -13.17
N GLU A 136 -6.64 11.45 -12.01
CA GLU A 136 -5.93 11.87 -10.81
C GLU A 136 -5.10 10.71 -10.25
N GLY A 137 -3.92 11.03 -9.72
CA GLY A 137 -3.07 10.06 -9.05
C GLY A 137 -3.70 9.59 -7.75
N ASN A 138 -4.26 8.38 -7.75
CA ASN A 138 -4.84 7.76 -6.57
C ASN A 138 -4.55 6.26 -6.50
N TYR A 139 -4.91 5.66 -5.38
CA TYR A 139 -4.65 4.26 -5.07
C TYR A 139 -5.90 3.39 -5.12
N LYS A 140 -6.90 3.75 -5.94
CA LYS A 140 -8.19 3.03 -6.01
C LYS A 140 -8.09 1.62 -6.58
N ARG A 141 -7.01 1.32 -7.31
CA ARG A 141 -6.81 0.05 -8.05
C ARG A 141 -6.11 -1.01 -7.19
N GLN A 142 -6.77 -1.52 -6.16
CA GLN A 142 -6.19 -2.60 -5.35
C GLN A 142 -5.96 -3.88 -6.17
N THR A 143 -6.89 -4.21 -7.08
CA THR A 143 -6.76 -5.37 -7.98
C THR A 143 -5.47 -5.37 -8.78
N LEU A 144 -4.98 -4.20 -9.22
CA LEU A 144 -3.74 -4.10 -10.00
C LEU A 144 -2.52 -4.61 -9.21
N PHE A 145 -2.47 -4.34 -7.90
CA PHE A 145 -1.36 -4.78 -7.04
C PHE A 145 -1.27 -6.31 -6.93
N PHE A 146 -2.39 -7.03 -7.07
CA PHE A 146 -2.43 -8.50 -7.01
C PHE A 146 -2.42 -9.16 -8.38
N CYS A 147 -3.04 -8.53 -9.38
CA CYS A 147 -3.09 -9.05 -10.75
C CYS A 147 -1.69 -9.04 -11.40
N GLY A 148 -0.90 -7.98 -11.17
CA GLY A 148 0.48 -7.90 -11.64
C GLY A 148 0.69 -6.84 -12.71
N HIS A 149 1.53 -7.15 -13.69
CA HIS A 149 2.08 -6.18 -14.63
C HIS A 149 1.52 -6.31 -16.06
N ASP A 150 0.65 -7.29 -16.30
CA ASP A 150 0.09 -7.54 -17.63
C ASP A 150 -0.93 -6.47 -18.03
N ARG A 151 -1.06 -6.25 -19.34
CA ARG A 151 -2.01 -5.25 -19.87
C ARG A 151 -3.46 -5.57 -19.51
N GLU A 152 -3.80 -6.84 -19.35
CA GLU A 152 -5.13 -7.30 -18.91
C GLU A 152 -5.50 -6.83 -17.49
N CYS A 153 -4.49 -6.52 -16.66
CA CYS A 153 -4.68 -6.02 -15.30
C CYS A 153 -5.04 -4.52 -15.23
N LEU A 154 -4.82 -3.78 -16.33
CA LEU A 154 -4.93 -2.33 -16.34
C LEU A 154 -6.37 -1.80 -16.32
N PRO A 155 -7.34 -2.36 -17.09
CA PRO A 155 -8.69 -1.82 -17.11
C PRO A 155 -9.33 -1.90 -15.73
N PHE A 156 -9.90 -0.79 -15.27
CA PHE A 156 -10.59 -0.74 -13.98
C PHE A 156 -11.79 -1.68 -13.98
N ASP A 157 -12.03 -2.37 -12.87
CA ASP A 157 -13.18 -3.27 -12.71
C ASP A 157 -13.24 -4.38 -13.79
N SER A 158 -12.08 -4.82 -14.27
CA SER A 158 -11.98 -5.92 -15.22
C SER A 158 -12.22 -7.26 -14.53
N GLN A 159 -13.22 -8.02 -14.99
CA GLN A 159 -13.48 -9.37 -14.50
C GLN A 159 -12.23 -10.26 -14.65
N ARG A 160 -11.51 -10.15 -15.77
CA ARG A 160 -10.27 -10.90 -15.99
C ARG A 160 -9.19 -10.53 -14.97
N ALA A 161 -9.00 -9.23 -14.73
CA ALA A 161 -8.02 -8.76 -13.75
C ALA A 161 -8.34 -9.24 -12.33
N ILE A 162 -9.62 -9.24 -11.96
CA ILE A 162 -10.09 -9.72 -10.65
C ILE A 162 -9.82 -11.23 -10.49
N GLN A 163 -10.11 -12.03 -11.51
CA GLN A 163 -9.86 -13.48 -11.43
C GLN A 163 -8.36 -13.80 -11.34
N LEU A 164 -7.51 -13.10 -12.09
CA LEU A 164 -6.05 -13.24 -11.98
C LEU A 164 -5.54 -12.80 -10.60
N ALA A 165 -6.04 -11.68 -10.08
CA ALA A 165 -5.71 -11.22 -8.74
C ALA A 165 -6.07 -12.26 -7.67
N LYS A 166 -7.29 -12.82 -7.72
CA LYS A 166 -7.72 -13.89 -6.79
C LYS A 166 -6.84 -15.12 -6.89
N LEU A 167 -6.57 -15.57 -8.12
CA LEU A 167 -5.67 -16.72 -8.37
C LEU A 167 -4.28 -16.48 -7.77
N HIS A 168 -3.71 -15.29 -7.94
CA HIS A 168 -2.39 -14.97 -7.38
C HIS A 168 -2.42 -14.90 -5.86
N VAL A 169 -3.48 -14.33 -5.27
CA VAL A 169 -3.68 -14.33 -3.80
C VAL A 169 -3.69 -15.75 -3.26
N GLU A 170 -4.51 -16.63 -3.81
CA GLU A 170 -4.65 -18.02 -3.33
C GLU A 170 -3.37 -18.85 -3.53
N ARG A 171 -2.65 -18.61 -4.64
CA ARG A 171 -1.51 -19.44 -5.03
C ARG A 171 -0.18 -18.97 -4.45
N ASP A 172 0.02 -17.66 -4.33
CA ASP A 172 1.34 -17.08 -4.13
C ASP A 172 1.49 -16.24 -2.86
N TYR A 173 0.39 -15.78 -2.23
CA TYR A 173 0.45 -15.03 -0.98
C TYR A 173 0.31 -15.96 0.23
N ALA A 174 1.19 -15.81 1.20
CA ALA A 174 1.10 -16.52 2.47
C ALA A 174 -0.11 -16.05 3.29
N VAL A 175 -0.29 -14.73 3.37
CA VAL A 175 -1.43 -14.10 4.07
C VAL A 175 -1.76 -12.78 3.36
N VAL A 176 -3.06 -12.55 3.11
CA VAL A 176 -3.60 -11.23 2.76
C VAL A 176 -4.58 -10.82 3.84
N GLY A 177 -4.17 -9.87 4.68
CA GLY A 177 -5.00 -9.35 5.78
C GLY A 177 -5.92 -8.23 5.34
N THR A 178 -6.80 -7.81 6.25
CA THR A 178 -7.76 -6.72 6.07
C THR A 178 -7.59 -5.66 7.16
N TRP A 179 -7.71 -4.39 6.79
CA TRP A 179 -7.66 -3.30 7.76
C TRP A 179 -8.89 -3.24 8.66
N GLU A 180 -10.04 -3.73 8.18
CA GLU A 180 -11.30 -3.78 8.91
C GLU A 180 -11.22 -4.73 10.11
N GLU A 181 -10.50 -5.85 9.97
CA GLU A 181 -10.28 -6.84 11.05
C GLU A 181 -8.82 -6.91 11.46
N THR A 182 -8.30 -5.79 11.98
CA THR A 182 -6.87 -5.68 12.29
C THR A 182 -6.41 -6.68 13.36
N ASN A 183 -7.19 -6.94 14.41
CA ASN A 183 -6.82 -7.90 15.46
C ASN A 183 -6.65 -9.33 14.90
N ILE A 184 -7.59 -9.75 14.04
CA ILE A 184 -7.55 -11.07 13.37
C ILE A 184 -6.32 -11.11 12.44
N THR A 185 -6.15 -10.09 11.61
CA THR A 185 -5.00 -9.98 10.69
C THR A 185 -3.66 -10.08 11.41
N LEU A 186 -3.49 -9.35 12.51
CA LEU A 186 -2.25 -9.37 13.29
C LEU A 186 -2.02 -10.71 13.99
N THR A 187 -3.08 -11.35 14.49
CA THR A 187 -3.01 -12.70 15.06
C THR A 187 -2.55 -13.72 14.03
N VAL A 188 -3.09 -13.65 12.80
CA VAL A 188 -2.71 -14.55 11.70
C VAL A 188 -1.26 -14.29 11.28
N PHE A 189 -0.81 -13.03 11.16
CA PHE A 189 0.58 -12.73 10.85
C PHE A 189 1.53 -13.28 11.91
N GLU A 190 1.22 -13.10 13.19
CA GLU A 190 2.02 -13.62 14.30
C GLU A 190 2.13 -15.15 14.27
N ALA A 191 1.04 -15.85 14.00
CA ALA A 191 1.01 -17.32 13.95
C ALA A 191 1.67 -17.90 12.69
N TYR A 192 1.42 -17.31 11.52
CA TYR A 192 1.84 -17.86 10.23
C TYR A 192 3.27 -17.45 9.83
N ILE A 193 3.72 -16.27 10.28
CA ILE A 193 5.03 -15.70 9.93
C ILE A 193 5.73 -15.17 11.22
N PRO A 194 5.94 -16.03 12.23
CA PRO A 194 6.36 -15.60 13.57
C PRO A 194 7.74 -14.95 13.60
N ARG A 195 8.67 -15.34 12.72
CA ARG A 195 9.99 -14.71 12.64
C ARG A 195 9.91 -13.20 12.47
N PHE A 196 8.88 -12.71 11.77
CA PHE A 196 8.71 -11.31 11.45
C PHE A 196 7.64 -10.63 12.32
N PHE A 197 6.62 -11.36 12.76
CA PHE A 197 5.44 -10.78 13.42
C PHE A 197 5.19 -11.25 14.86
N LYS A 198 6.12 -11.99 15.48
CA LYS A 198 6.01 -12.31 16.91
C LYS A 198 5.89 -11.02 17.75
N GLY A 199 4.92 -11.00 18.66
CA GLY A 199 4.61 -9.87 19.53
C GLY A 199 3.92 -8.69 18.84
N VAL A 200 3.50 -8.80 17.57
CA VAL A 200 2.95 -7.67 16.81
C VAL A 200 1.73 -7.04 17.47
N ARG A 201 0.83 -7.83 18.08
CA ARG A 201 -0.38 -7.31 18.72
C ARG A 201 -0.05 -6.40 19.89
N ASN A 202 0.86 -6.84 20.77
CA ASN A 202 1.30 -6.05 21.91
C ASN A 202 1.95 -4.74 21.45
N ILE A 203 2.81 -4.78 20.42
CA ILE A 203 3.44 -3.57 19.87
C ILE A 203 2.40 -2.63 19.25
N PHE A 204 1.42 -3.19 18.55
CA PHE A 204 0.34 -2.42 17.93
C PHE A 204 -0.50 -1.72 19.00
N GLU A 205 -0.99 -2.45 20.01
CA GLU A 205 -1.81 -1.93 21.12
C GLU A 205 -1.06 -0.88 21.96
N CYS A 206 0.19 -1.14 22.36
CA CYS A 206 1.00 -0.16 23.08
C CYS A 206 1.15 1.16 22.32
N ARG A 207 1.16 1.12 20.97
CA ARG A 207 1.23 2.33 20.14
C ARG A 207 -0.08 3.12 20.19
N PHE A 208 -1.24 2.46 20.28
CA PHE A 208 -2.52 3.16 20.49
C PHE A 208 -2.57 3.84 21.85
N ASP A 209 -2.09 3.18 22.90
CA ASP A 209 -2.05 3.81 24.23
C ASP A 209 -1.14 5.04 24.22
N VAL A 210 0.06 4.94 23.64
CA VAL A 210 0.98 6.08 23.55
C VAL A 210 0.43 7.22 22.67
N GLU A 211 -0.20 6.93 21.53
CA GLU A 211 -0.86 7.95 20.70
C GLU A 211 -2.08 8.56 21.42
N TRP A 212 -2.85 7.76 22.16
CA TRP A 212 -3.95 8.23 23.00
C TRP A 212 -3.44 9.16 24.11
N PHE A 213 -2.39 8.77 24.84
CA PHE A 213 -1.77 9.62 25.88
C PHE A 213 -1.23 10.93 25.30
N LYS A 214 -0.59 10.90 24.13
CA LYS A 214 -0.13 12.12 23.44
C LYS A 214 -1.29 13.01 23.02
N ASN A 215 -2.38 12.43 22.54
CA ASN A 215 -3.57 13.17 22.10
C ASN A 215 -4.41 13.70 23.26
N VAL A 216 -4.42 13.03 24.42
CA VAL A 216 -5.19 13.43 25.62
C VAL A 216 -4.42 14.40 26.50
N LEU A 217 -3.10 14.25 26.64
CA LEU A 217 -2.29 15.11 27.52
C LEU A 217 -1.71 16.34 26.82
N GLY A 218 -1.88 16.49 25.50
CA GLY A 218 -1.52 17.72 24.78
C GLY A 218 -0.04 18.14 24.98
N THR A 219 0.86 17.20 25.23
CA THR A 219 2.27 17.49 25.39
C THR A 219 2.94 17.51 24.01
N THR A 220 3.20 18.73 23.53
CA THR A 220 4.12 19.06 22.42
C THR A 220 5.51 18.48 22.62
#